data_AF-I4BA32-F1
#
_entry.id   AF-I4BA32-F1
#
_cell.length_a   1.000
_cell.length_b   1.000
_cell.length_c   1.000
_cell.angle_alpha   90.00
_cell.angle_beta   90.00
_cell.angle_gamma   90.00
#
_symmetry.space_group_name_H-M   'P 1'
#
loop_
_entity.id
_entity.type
_entity.pdbx_description
1 polymer ?
#
loop_
_entity_poly.entity_id
_entity_poly.type
_entity_poly.pdbx_seq_one_letter_code
_entity_poly.pdbx_strand_id
1 'polypeptide(L)'
;MVLFYSITAGVYEETIFRGIYTKLFETYFKRKWLFFLFGAFIFASVHWCNGPVNLIHTFCWGLAALIIYYYRRKLLSLMLMHAAYDEVTYGRLYQ
;
A
#
# COMPACT_ATOMS: atom_id res chain seq x y z
N MET A 1 8.74 -14.04 13.76
CA MET A 1 9.46 -13.21 12.75
C MET A 1 8.48 -12.53 11.80
N VAL A 2 7.45 -13.21 11.30
CA VAL A 2 6.42 -12.63 10.42
C VAL A 2 5.81 -11.34 10.98
N LEU A 3 5.33 -11.34 12.23
CA LEU A 3 4.77 -10.14 12.87
C LEU A 3 5.69 -8.91 12.79
N PHE A 4 6.98 -9.10 13.03
CA PHE A 4 7.94 -8.00 12.94
C PHE A 4 8.04 -7.48 11.50
N TYR A 5 8.16 -8.37 10.51
CA TYR A 5 8.18 -7.99 9.10
C TYR A 5 6.89 -7.29 8.68
N SER A 6 5.72 -7.82 9.05
CA SER A 6 4.41 -7.23 8.76
C SER A 6 4.26 -5.84 9.36
N ILE A 7 4.71 -5.61 10.60
CA ILE A 7 4.69 -4.28 11.22
C ILE A 7 5.64 -3.34 10.46
N THR A 8 6.87 -3.77 10.17
CA THR A 8 7.84 -2.92 9.49
C THR A 8 7.41 -2.57 8.06
N ALA A 9 6.85 -3.53 7.32
CA ALA A 9 6.29 -3.32 5.98
C ALA A 9 5.12 -2.33 6.04
N GLY A 10 4.16 -2.56 6.94
CA GLY A 10 3.04 -1.64 7.16
C GLY A 10 3.49 -0.21 7.49
N VAL A 11 4.52 -0.02 8.31
CA VAL A 11 5.04 1.32 8.59
C VAL A 11 5.75 1.92 7.36
N TYR A 12 6.66 1.18 6.76
CA TYR A 12 7.53 1.66 5.69
C TYR A 12 6.72 1.97 4.42
N GLU A 13 5.91 1.03 3.96
CA GLU A 13 5.18 1.12 2.72
C GLU A 13 4.05 2.16 2.78
N GLU A 14 3.30 2.24 3.88
CA GLU A 14 2.30 3.29 4.01
C GLU A 14 2.94 4.68 4.06
N THR A 15 4.06 4.83 4.77
CA THR A 15 4.78 6.12 4.83
C THR A 15 5.19 6.59 3.44
N ILE A 16 5.75 5.71 2.62
CA ILE A 16 6.21 6.07 1.28
C ILE A 16 5.03 6.25 0.32
N PHE A 17 4.20 5.23 0.16
CA PHE A 17 3.22 5.18 -0.93
C PHE A 17 1.92 5.92 -0.64
N ARG A 18 1.65 6.26 0.63
CA ARG A 18 0.49 7.08 1.00
C ARG A 18 0.95 8.43 1.50
N GLY A 19 1.81 8.46 2.52
CA GLY A 19 2.31 9.70 3.11
C GLY A 19 3.08 10.57 2.12
N ILE A 20 4.28 10.14 1.75
CA ILE A 20 5.21 10.88 0.90
C ILE A 20 4.64 11.05 -0.50
N TYR A 21 4.16 9.96 -1.11
CA TYR A 21 3.57 9.99 -2.44
C TYR A 21 2.44 11.03 -2.55
N THR A 22 1.48 11.04 -1.62
CA THR A 22 0.38 12.01 -1.69
C THR A 22 0.89 13.43 -1.49
N LYS A 23 1.79 13.65 -0.53
CA LYS A 23 2.37 14.98 -0.26
C LYS A 23 3.12 15.54 -1.47
N LEU A 24 3.85 14.68 -2.19
CA LEU A 24 4.62 15.09 -3.35
C LEU A 24 3.74 15.23 -4.59
N PHE A 25 2.85 14.28 -4.87
CA PHE A 25 2.23 14.16 -6.19
C PHE A 25 0.81 14.73 -6.30
N GLU A 26 0.08 14.91 -5.20
CA GLU A 26 -1.34 15.29 -5.22
C GLU A 26 -1.64 16.53 -6.08
N THR A 27 -0.76 17.54 -6.04
CA THR A 27 -0.94 18.81 -6.77
C THR A 27 -0.55 18.74 -8.24
N TYR A 28 0.20 17.73 -8.67
CA TYR A 28 0.67 17.61 -10.06
C TYR A 28 -0.38 16.96 -10.98
N PHE A 29 -1.37 16.28 -10.42
CA PHE A 29 -2.41 15.61 -11.20
C PHE A 29 -3.68 16.45 -11.29
N LYS A 30 -4.04 16.88 -12.51
CA LYS A 30 -5.30 17.60 -12.78
C LYS A 30 -6.55 16.75 -12.52
N ARG A 31 -6.43 15.41 -12.63
CA ARG A 31 -7.53 14.46 -12.44
C ARG A 31 -7.19 13.50 -11.31
N LYS A 32 -8.04 13.44 -10.28
CA LYS A 32 -7.82 12.61 -9.08
C LYS A 32 -7.64 11.13 -9.39
N TRP A 33 -8.37 10.59 -10.37
CA TRP A 33 -8.26 9.17 -10.73
C TRP A 33 -6.88 8.84 -11.34
N LEU A 34 -6.24 9.77 -12.07
CA LEU A 34 -4.88 9.56 -12.59
C LEU A 34 -3.86 9.48 -11.46
N PHE A 35 -4.01 10.32 -10.43
CA PHE A 35 -3.21 10.24 -9.20
C PHE A 35 -3.37 8.87 -8.53
N PHE A 36 -4.61 8.39 -8.36
CA PHE A 36 -4.84 7.08 -7.74
C PHE A 36 -4.24 5.93 -8.55
N LEU A 37 -4.47 5.90 -9.87
CA LEU A 37 -3.94 4.84 -10.73
C LEU A 37 -2.40 4.87 -10.77
N PHE A 38 -1.80 6.05 -10.85
CA PHE A 38 -0.34 6.18 -10.92
C PHE A 38 0.32 5.70 -9.62
N GLY A 39 -0.19 6.12 -8.45
CA GLY A 39 0.34 5.68 -7.16
C GLY A 39 0.19 4.17 -6.96
N ALA A 40 -0.98 3.61 -7.29
CA ALA A 40 -1.22 2.17 -7.23
C ALA A 40 -0.32 1.38 -8.19
N PHE A 41 -0.06 1.92 -9.39
CA PHE A 41 0.82 1.29 -10.37
C PHE A 41 2.27 1.24 -9.89
N ILE A 42 2.80 2.33 -9.32
CA ILE A 42 4.15 2.34 -8.73
C ILE A 42 4.23 1.32 -7.59
N PHE A 43 3.23 1.31 -6.70
CA PHE A 43 3.17 0.37 -5.58
C PHE A 43 3.18 -1.09 -6.04
N ALA A 44 2.36 -1.44 -7.04
CA ALA A 44 2.38 -2.78 -7.60
C ALA A 44 3.71 -3.11 -8.28
N SER A 45 4.30 -2.17 -9.01
CA SER A 45 5.53 -2.40 -9.78
C SER A 45 6.73 -2.82 -8.93
N VAL A 46 6.83 -2.36 -7.68
CA VAL A 46 7.92 -2.81 -6.79
C VAL A 46 7.75 -4.25 -6.30
N HIS A 47 6.56 -4.84 -6.47
CA HIS A 47 6.21 -6.21 -6.10
C HIS A 47 6.30 -7.21 -7.27
N TRP A 48 6.95 -6.84 -8.37
CA TRP A 48 7.01 -7.63 -9.60
C TRP A 48 7.54 -9.06 -9.41
N CYS A 49 8.40 -9.29 -8.43
CA CYS A 49 8.96 -10.61 -8.11
C CYS A 49 7.92 -11.63 -7.63
N ASN A 50 6.74 -11.19 -7.20
CA ASN A 50 5.71 -12.06 -6.62
C ASN A 50 4.80 -12.71 -7.67
N GLY A 51 5.01 -12.43 -8.96
CA GLY A 51 4.25 -12.98 -10.08
C GLY A 51 3.02 -12.14 -10.48
N PRO A 52 2.45 -12.41 -11.67
CA PRO A 52 1.45 -11.54 -12.29
C PRO A 52 0.11 -11.49 -11.54
N VAL A 53 -0.31 -12.60 -10.91
CA VAL A 53 -1.54 -12.64 -10.12
C VAL A 53 -1.41 -11.76 -8.88
N ASN A 54 -0.27 -11.84 -8.18
CA ASN A 54 0.01 -10.99 -7.03
C ASN A 54 0.15 -9.52 -7.42
N LEU A 55 0.67 -9.20 -8.60
CA LEU A 55 0.72 -7.83 -9.10
C LEU A 55 -0.67 -7.20 -9.22
N ILE A 56 -1.65 -7.93 -9.76
CA ILE A 56 -3.04 -7.44 -9.87
C ILE A 56 -3.64 -7.22 -8.49
N HIS A 57 -3.44 -8.18 -7.58
CA HIS A 57 -3.93 -8.06 -6.20
C HIS A 57 -3.30 -6.85 -5.48
N THR A 58 -1.98 -6.69 -5.60
CA THR A 58 -1.21 -5.59 -5.01
C THR A 58 -1.64 -4.24 -5.58
N PHE A 59 -1.92 -4.16 -6.89
CA PHE A 59 -2.45 -2.97 -7.53
C PHE A 59 -3.82 -2.59 -6.95
N CYS A 60 -4.75 -3.53 -6.86
CA CYS A 60 -6.08 -3.29 -6.30
C CYS A 60 -6.00 -2.84 -4.83
N TRP A 61 -5.13 -3.47 -4.05
CA TRP A 61 -4.91 -3.12 -2.65
C TRP A 61 -4.31 -1.72 -2.49
N GLY A 62 -3.25 -1.41 -3.25
CA GLY A 62 -2.62 -0.09 -3.26
C GLY A 62 -3.58 1.01 -3.71
N LEU A 63 -4.42 0.73 -4.72
CA LEU A 63 -5.45 1.65 -5.19
C LEU A 63 -6.48 1.95 -4.09
N ALA A 64 -7.03 0.91 -3.47
CA ALA A 64 -8.02 1.06 -2.40
C ALA A 64 -7.43 1.84 -1.21
N ALA A 65 -6.24 1.48 -0.77
CA ALA A 65 -5.60 2.12 0.38
C ALA A 65 -5.19 3.57 0.10
N LEU A 66 -4.73 3.89 -1.11
CA LEU A 66 -4.43 5.27 -1.52
C LEU A 66 -5.71 6.12 -1.57
N ILE A 67 -6.81 5.57 -2.10
CA ILE A 67 -8.12 6.25 -2.08
C ILE A 67 -8.56 6.49 -0.63
N ILE A 68 -8.49 5.47 0.24
CA ILE A 68 -8.86 5.61 1.65
C ILE A 68 -8.01 6.68 2.33
N TYR A 69 -6.69 6.66 2.12
CA TYR A 69 -5.78 7.66 2.69
C TYR A 69 -6.13 9.07 2.21
N TYR A 70 -6.35 9.24 0.91
CA TYR A 70 -6.65 10.53 0.30
C TYR A 70 -7.84 11.22 0.97
N TYR A 71 -8.89 10.46 1.30
CA TYR A 71 -10.10 11.01 1.94
C TYR A 71 -10.04 11.06 3.46
N ARG A 72 -9.35 10.12 4.12
CA ARG A 72 -9.33 10.03 5.59
C ARG A 72 -8.14 10.73 6.24
N ARG A 73 -7.01 10.80 5.54
CA ARG A 73 -5.72 11.34 6.02
C ARG A 73 -5.25 10.75 7.35
N LYS A 74 -5.59 9.48 7.61
CA LYS A 74 -5.19 8.73 8.81
C LYS A 74 -4.19 7.63 8.44
N LEU A 75 -2.91 7.98 8.45
CA LEU A 75 -1.84 7.07 8.04
C LEU A 75 -1.69 5.88 8.99
N LEU A 76 -1.76 6.14 10.31
CA LEU A 76 -1.62 5.09 11.33
C LEU A 76 -2.66 3.97 11.17
N SER A 77 -3.90 4.31 10.82
CA SER A 77 -4.96 3.31 10.59
C SER A 77 -4.62 2.38 9.43
N LEU A 78 -4.00 2.90 8.37
CA LEU A 78 -3.56 2.09 7.24
C LEU A 78 -2.33 1.24 7.58
N MET A 79 -1.39 1.77 8.38
CA MET A 79 -0.22 1.01 8.84
C MET A 79 -0.66 -0.22 9.64
N LEU A 80 -1.61 -0.03 10.57
CA LEU A 80 -2.16 -1.11 11.39
C LEU A 80 -2.95 -2.11 10.53
N MET A 81 -3.75 -1.63 9.58
CA MET A 81 -4.51 -2.48 8.66
C MET A 81 -3.58 -3.32 7.78
N HIS A 82 -2.53 -2.71 7.23
CA HIS A 82 -1.53 -3.40 6.39
C HIS A 82 -0.81 -4.47 7.19
N ALA A 83 -0.25 -4.11 8.35
CA ALA A 83 0.45 -5.07 9.21
C ALA A 83 -0.45 -6.24 9.63
N ALA A 84 -1.73 -5.97 9.96
CA ALA A 84 -2.68 -7.03 10.29
C ALA A 84 -3.01 -7.92 9.09
N TYR A 85 -3.18 -7.34 7.90
CA TYR A 85 -3.44 -8.09 6.67
C TYR A 85 -2.28 -9.03 6.34
N ASP A 86 -1.05 -8.53 6.42
CA ASP A 86 0.16 -9.32 6.16
C ASP A 86 0.32 -10.44 7.18
N GLU A 87 0.13 -10.15 8.47
CA GLU A 87 0.25 -11.18 9.52
C GLU A 87 -0.79 -12.29 9.32
N VAL A 88 -2.02 -11.97 8.92
CA VAL A 88 -3.04 -12.99 8.64
C VAL A 88 -2.70 -13.79 7.38
N THR A 89 -2.18 -13.13 6.35
CA THR A 89 -1.86 -13.74 5.05
C THR A 89 -0.64 -14.65 5.15
N TYR A 90 0.43 -14.17 5.78
CA TYR A 90 1.73 -14.84 5.83
C TYR A 90 1.95 -15.61 7.13
N GLY A 91 1.31 -15.23 8.23
CA GLY A 91 1.51 -15.87 9.53
C GLY A 91 1.11 -17.34 9.55
N ARG A 92 0.11 -17.75 8.75
CA ARG A 92 -0.31 -19.16 8.62
C ARG A 92 0.63 -20.02 7.78
N LEU A 93 1.48 -19.40 6.96
CA LEU A 93 2.40 -20.12 6.07
C LEU A 93 3.70 -20.57 6.79
N TYR A 94 3.94 -20.05 8.00
CA TYR A 94 5.16 -20.31 8.78
C TYR A 94 4.87 -20.82 10.20
N GLN A 95 3.68 -21.40 10.42
CA GLN A 95 3.37 -22.23 11.60
C GLN A 95 3.68 -23.69 11.29
#